data_AF-A0A1S4A6I7-F1
#
_entry.id   AF-A0A1S4A6I7-F1
#
_cell.length_a   1.000
_cell.length_b   1.000
_cell.length_c   1.000
_cell.angle_alpha   90.00
_cell.angle_beta   90.00
_cell.angle_gamma   90.00
#
_symmetry.space_group_name_H-M   'P 1'
#
loop_
_entity.id
_entity.type
_entity.pdbx_description
1 polymer ?
#
loop_
_entity_poly.entity_id
_entity_poly.type
_entity_poly.pdbx_seq_one_letter_code
_entity_poly.pdbx_strand_id
1 'polypeptide(L)'
;MIQKDIINVCAKETIKAIIGDLNGYCFGILVDESKYISHKEYTALVLRYCDKNGEVVELFVGLVHVSDTSTCSLKEAICSLLSEHSLSPSQIRGQSYDGASNMWGEISGPKTLIMKDCSSAYYLHCFAHQLQLTLVAIAKKHLHVEDFFCHVTNVLNVIGGSFKRRDLLRHLQAEKLEQLLESSEVHIGRGLNQERGLQRPGDTRWGSHFKTLDNFIVIFSSIVRVLERDEDIVNTVEFLNITKKRLQDMRESGWKSLLDDVSSFCVMHDILIPKMDVSYFPGKWKRKSSGVYYSHYLRVDIFYVVIVVQLQELNDRFDVVSSDLLLGMTSLNLVNSFVNFDKGRIMTLVNCYPNELDEVQIRDLSYQRDTYIVHMRAGNPKFSNLQGISHLTKALVEANLVETYSYVYLLVKLTLILPVATATVERAFSSMKQIKNEERNSMGDQYLNDCLVCCIERDVFINVVEVSVLKKVRHSSVK
;
A
#
# COMPACT_ATOMS: atom_id res chain seq x y z
N MET A 1 -13.20 -35.46 4.94
CA MET A 1 -11.82 -35.88 5.25
C MET A 1 -10.97 -35.78 3.98
N ILE A 2 -11.29 -36.56 2.95
CA ILE A 2 -10.56 -36.60 1.65
C ILE A 2 -10.28 -35.22 1.03
N GLN A 3 -11.25 -34.31 0.99
CA GLN A 3 -11.03 -32.96 0.41
C GLN A 3 -9.98 -32.14 1.16
N LYS A 4 -9.94 -32.23 2.51
CA LYS A 4 -8.94 -31.51 3.31
C LYS A 4 -7.55 -32.06 3.09
N ASP A 5 -7.44 -33.38 2.99
CA ASP A 5 -6.16 -34.06 2.76
C ASP A 5 -5.61 -33.76 1.36
N ILE A 6 -6.48 -33.73 0.33
CA ILE A 6 -6.10 -33.33 -1.03
C ILE A 6 -5.60 -31.88 -1.03
N ILE A 7 -6.35 -30.95 -0.44
CA ILE A 7 -5.98 -29.53 -0.41
C ILE A 7 -4.67 -29.34 0.36
N ASN A 8 -4.45 -30.05 1.46
CA ASN A 8 -3.18 -30.00 2.20
C ASN A 8 -1.99 -30.47 1.34
N VAL A 9 -2.13 -31.58 0.62
CA VAL A 9 -1.08 -32.09 -0.27
C VAL A 9 -0.81 -31.09 -1.40
N CYS A 10 -1.87 -30.54 -2.00
CA CYS A 10 -1.74 -29.53 -3.04
C CYS A 10 -1.00 -28.28 -2.56
N ALA A 11 -1.38 -27.75 -1.39
CA ALA A 11 -0.75 -26.56 -0.82
C ALA A 11 0.74 -26.81 -0.55
N LYS A 12 1.08 -27.95 0.06
CA LYS A 12 2.48 -28.33 0.33
C LYS A 12 3.32 -28.47 -0.93
N GLU A 13 2.80 -29.14 -1.97
CA GLU A 13 3.53 -29.31 -3.23
C GLU A 13 3.66 -27.97 -3.99
N THR A 14 2.64 -27.11 -3.89
CA THR A 14 2.67 -25.75 -4.47
C THR A 14 3.78 -24.95 -3.83
N ILE A 15 3.80 -24.83 -2.49
CA ILE A 15 4.84 -24.12 -1.74
C ILE A 15 6.23 -24.72 -2.02
N LYS A 16 6.33 -26.05 -2.07
CA LYS A 16 7.60 -26.73 -2.37
C LYS A 16 8.12 -26.39 -3.77
N ALA A 17 7.26 -26.37 -4.79
CA ALA A 17 7.64 -25.95 -6.13
C ALA A 17 8.17 -24.53 -6.12
N ILE A 18 7.51 -23.64 -5.38
CA ILE A 18 7.93 -22.24 -5.30
C ILE A 18 9.27 -22.07 -4.57
N ILE A 19 9.45 -22.73 -3.43
CA ILE A 19 10.73 -22.66 -2.69
C ILE A 19 11.86 -23.27 -3.53
N GLY A 20 11.56 -24.28 -4.36
CA GLY A 20 12.50 -24.80 -5.35
C GLY A 20 12.99 -23.72 -6.31
N ASP A 21 12.10 -22.84 -6.78
CA ASP A 21 12.44 -21.74 -7.68
C ASP A 21 13.26 -20.62 -7.01
N LEU A 22 13.10 -20.43 -5.69
CA LEU A 22 13.95 -19.53 -4.90
C LEU A 22 15.43 -19.95 -4.97
N ASN A 23 15.73 -21.25 -5.14
CA ASN A 23 17.09 -21.78 -5.34
C ASN A 23 18.15 -21.25 -4.36
N GLY A 24 17.75 -21.01 -3.09
CA GLY A 24 18.64 -20.48 -2.04
C GLY A 24 18.98 -18.99 -2.14
N TYR A 25 18.39 -18.24 -3.08
CA TYR A 25 18.58 -16.80 -3.19
C TYR A 25 18.08 -16.05 -1.94
N CYS A 26 18.65 -14.86 -1.73
CA CYS A 26 18.14 -13.92 -0.75
C CYS A 26 16.73 -13.43 -1.12
N PHE A 27 15.95 -13.05 -0.12
CA PHE A 27 14.57 -12.60 -0.31
C PHE A 27 14.18 -11.47 0.66
N GLY A 28 13.09 -10.81 0.32
CA GLY A 28 12.43 -9.81 1.14
C GLY A 28 11.15 -10.41 1.70
N ILE A 29 10.70 -9.90 2.84
CA ILE A 29 9.44 -10.31 3.45
C ILE A 29 8.44 -9.14 3.44
N LEU A 30 7.20 -9.43 3.07
CA LEU A 30 6.06 -8.54 3.30
C LEU A 30 5.14 -9.22 4.28
N VAL A 31 4.85 -8.51 5.36
CA VAL A 31 4.03 -9.02 6.45
C VAL A 31 2.94 -8.00 6.74
N ASP A 32 1.72 -8.49 6.84
CA ASP A 32 0.56 -7.65 7.18
C ASP A 32 -0.31 -8.41 8.18
N GLU A 33 -0.98 -7.65 9.03
CA GLU A 33 -1.81 -8.16 10.12
C GLU A 33 -3.26 -7.73 9.90
N SER A 34 -4.19 -8.67 10.08
CA SER A 34 -5.59 -8.32 10.00
C SER A 34 -6.43 -9.06 11.02
N LYS A 35 -7.32 -8.30 11.66
CA LYS A 35 -8.36 -8.81 12.54
C LYS A 35 -9.56 -9.29 11.74
N TYR A 36 -9.98 -10.52 11.97
CA TYR A 36 -11.10 -11.16 11.26
C TYR A 36 -12.36 -11.30 12.13
N ILE A 37 -13.49 -11.65 11.49
CA ILE A 37 -14.86 -11.71 12.02
C ILE A 37 -14.99 -12.48 13.36
N SER A 38 -14.10 -13.43 13.63
CA SER A 38 -14.05 -14.18 14.90
C SER A 38 -13.22 -13.52 16.01
N HIS A 39 -12.88 -12.23 15.87
CA HIS A 39 -11.93 -11.48 16.70
C HIS A 39 -10.52 -12.09 16.79
N LYS A 40 -10.18 -13.01 15.88
CA LYS A 40 -8.86 -13.58 15.74
C LYS A 40 -7.97 -12.67 14.88
N GLU A 41 -6.71 -12.55 15.26
CA GLU A 41 -5.69 -11.83 14.52
C GLU A 41 -4.83 -12.83 13.74
N TYR A 42 -4.59 -12.50 12.48
CA TYR A 42 -3.82 -13.32 11.58
C TYR A 42 -2.71 -12.50 10.95
N THR A 43 -1.55 -13.12 10.80
CA THR A 43 -0.37 -12.58 10.15
C THR A 43 -0.16 -13.31 8.83
N ALA A 44 -0.16 -12.57 7.73
CA ALA A 44 0.15 -13.10 6.41
C ALA A 44 1.61 -12.85 6.08
N LEU A 45 2.30 -13.84 5.49
CA LEU A 45 3.67 -13.69 5.00
C LEU A 45 3.71 -13.87 3.48
N VAL A 46 4.32 -12.89 2.81
CA VAL A 46 4.67 -12.95 1.39
C VAL A 46 6.17 -12.80 1.26
N LEU A 47 6.80 -13.62 0.42
CA LEU A 47 8.20 -13.46 0.04
C LEU A 47 8.31 -12.68 -1.26
N ARG A 48 9.33 -11.84 -1.36
CA ARG A 48 9.69 -11.15 -2.60
C ARG A 48 11.12 -11.49 -2.97
N TYR A 49 11.33 -12.05 -4.15
CA TYR A 49 12.67 -12.42 -4.61
C TYR A 49 12.81 -12.19 -6.12
N CYS A 50 14.03 -12.33 -6.61
CA CYS A 50 14.31 -12.27 -8.03
C CYS A 50 14.78 -13.64 -8.53
N ASP A 51 14.05 -14.20 -9.50
CA ASP A 51 14.26 -15.56 -10.00
C ASP A 51 15.53 -15.67 -10.87
N LYS A 52 15.72 -16.84 -11.49
CA LYS A 52 16.84 -17.11 -12.42
C LYS A 52 16.72 -16.36 -13.76
N ASN A 53 15.53 -15.92 -14.13
CA ASN A 53 15.26 -15.20 -15.37
C ASN A 53 15.37 -13.68 -15.18
N GLY A 54 15.59 -13.22 -13.94
CA GLY A 54 15.63 -11.80 -13.61
C GLY A 54 14.26 -11.17 -13.35
N GLU A 55 13.22 -11.99 -13.18
CA GLU A 55 11.88 -11.56 -12.84
C GLU A 55 11.74 -11.32 -11.34
N VAL A 56 10.95 -10.31 -10.96
CA VAL A 56 10.53 -10.14 -9.56
C VAL A 56 9.31 -11.01 -9.32
N VAL A 57 9.42 -11.87 -8.32
CA VAL A 57 8.35 -12.77 -7.90
C VAL A 57 7.94 -12.39 -6.49
N GLU A 58 6.65 -12.17 -6.28
CA GLU A 58 6.05 -12.05 -4.96
C GLU A 58 5.15 -13.25 -4.73
N LEU A 59 5.31 -13.88 -3.56
CA LEU A 59 4.68 -15.15 -3.28
C LEU A 59 4.09 -15.24 -1.89
N PHE A 60 2.83 -15.60 -1.81
CA PHE A 60 2.18 -15.94 -0.56
C PHE A 60 2.67 -17.28 -0.01
N VAL A 61 3.27 -17.26 1.18
CA VAL A 61 3.77 -18.46 1.87
C VAL A 61 2.71 -19.03 2.79
N GLY A 62 2.03 -18.16 3.54
CA GLY A 62 1.01 -18.63 4.46
C GLY A 62 0.46 -17.58 5.40
N LEU A 63 -0.52 -18.05 6.17
CA LEU A 63 -1.29 -17.33 7.17
C LEU A 63 -1.12 -18.02 8.52
N VAL A 64 -0.68 -17.27 9.53
CA VAL A 64 -0.51 -17.76 10.90
C VAL A 64 -1.48 -17.02 11.80
N HIS A 65 -2.16 -17.76 12.67
CA HIS A 65 -2.95 -17.16 13.75
C HIS A 65 -2.03 -16.72 14.89
N VAL A 66 -2.17 -15.47 15.32
CA VAL A 66 -1.41 -14.92 16.46
C VAL A 66 -2.36 -14.63 17.63
N SER A 67 -1.96 -14.99 18.84
CA SER A 67 -2.75 -14.80 20.05
C SER A 67 -2.73 -13.36 20.57
N ASP A 68 -1.69 -12.61 20.22
CA ASP A 68 -1.51 -11.20 20.51
C ASP A 68 -0.64 -10.55 19.43
N THR A 69 -0.80 -9.24 19.27
CA THR A 69 -0.02 -8.41 18.36
C THR A 69 1.31 -7.98 18.98
N SER A 70 1.84 -8.71 19.98
CA SER A 70 3.13 -8.35 20.54
C SER A 70 4.23 -8.68 19.52
N THR A 71 5.27 -7.86 19.54
CA THR A 71 6.42 -8.02 18.66
C THR A 71 7.03 -9.42 18.70
N CYS A 72 7.13 -10.03 19.88
CA CYS A 72 7.74 -11.34 20.04
C CYS A 72 6.91 -12.42 19.35
N SER A 73 5.59 -12.41 19.57
CA SER A 73 4.64 -13.33 18.93
C SER A 73 4.68 -13.23 17.41
N LEU A 74 4.78 -12.01 16.88
CA LEU A 74 4.89 -11.77 15.44
C LEU A 74 6.21 -12.28 14.86
N LYS A 75 7.35 -12.04 15.55
CA LYS A 75 8.65 -12.61 15.14
C LYS A 75 8.61 -14.14 15.15
N GLU A 76 8.08 -14.73 16.21
CA GLU A 76 7.96 -16.18 16.34
C GLU A 76 7.09 -16.76 15.23
N ALA A 77 5.96 -16.12 14.91
CA ALA A 77 5.10 -16.52 13.81
C ALA A 77 5.83 -16.48 12.45
N ILE A 78 6.58 -15.41 12.17
CA ILE A 78 7.37 -15.29 10.93
C ILE A 78 8.46 -16.36 10.89
N CYS A 79 9.26 -16.50 11.94
CA CYS A 79 10.36 -17.48 12.00
C CYS A 79 9.86 -18.92 11.93
N SER A 80 8.72 -19.22 12.57
CA SER A 80 8.07 -20.53 12.51
C SER A 80 7.65 -20.88 11.08
N LEU A 81 6.99 -19.94 10.39
CA LEU A 81 6.54 -20.15 9.01
C LEU A 81 7.71 -20.30 8.04
N LEU A 82 8.80 -19.53 8.22
CA LEU A 82 10.03 -19.72 7.45
C LEU A 82 10.67 -21.09 7.71
N SER A 83 10.72 -21.51 8.97
CA SER A 83 11.33 -22.79 9.37
C SER A 83 10.56 -24.00 8.86
N GLU A 84 9.23 -23.95 8.84
CA GLU A 84 8.37 -24.98 8.23
C GLU A 84 8.74 -25.27 6.76
N HIS A 85 9.25 -24.24 6.10
CA HIS A 85 9.62 -24.24 4.70
C HIS A 85 11.13 -24.32 4.45
N SER A 86 11.92 -24.64 5.49
CA SER A 86 13.39 -24.73 5.42
C SER A 86 14.07 -23.43 4.94
N LEU A 87 13.44 -22.29 5.17
CA LEU A 87 13.98 -20.97 4.86
C LEU A 87 14.66 -20.38 6.10
N SER A 88 15.81 -19.76 5.91
CA SER A 88 16.54 -19.14 7.02
C SER A 88 16.25 -17.64 7.11
N PRO A 89 15.97 -17.09 8.31
CA PRO A 89 15.89 -15.64 8.51
C PRO A 89 17.17 -14.89 8.09
N SER A 90 18.32 -15.57 8.07
CA SER A 90 19.60 -14.97 7.64
C SER A 90 19.65 -14.61 6.15
N GLN A 91 18.72 -15.11 5.34
CA GLN A 91 18.60 -14.83 3.90
C GLN A 91 17.73 -13.58 3.62
N ILE A 92 17.17 -12.96 4.65
CA ILE A 92 16.31 -11.77 4.51
C ILE A 92 17.17 -10.54 4.17
N ARG A 93 16.81 -9.81 3.12
CA ARG A 93 17.48 -8.57 2.68
C ARG A 93 16.59 -7.34 2.67
N GLY A 94 15.30 -7.54 2.95
CA GLY A 94 14.31 -6.49 3.08
C GLY A 94 13.11 -6.98 3.88
N GLN A 95 12.47 -6.11 4.63
CA GLN A 95 11.24 -6.40 5.35
C GLN A 95 10.28 -5.20 5.25
N SER A 96 8.98 -5.46 5.06
CA SER A 96 7.93 -4.45 5.05
C SER A 96 6.76 -4.89 5.91
N TYR A 97 6.23 -3.95 6.69
CA TYR A 97 5.10 -4.12 7.60
C TYR A 97 4.06 -3.02 7.37
N ASP A 98 2.82 -3.26 7.78
CA ASP A 98 1.84 -2.18 7.91
C ASP A 98 2.28 -1.17 8.98
N GLY A 99 1.86 0.09 8.84
CA GLY A 99 2.32 1.18 9.70
C GLY A 99 1.78 1.16 11.13
N ALA A 100 1.24 0.05 11.61
CA ALA A 100 0.72 -0.06 12.96
C ALA A 100 1.84 0.12 14.00
N SER A 101 1.55 0.81 15.10
CA SER A 101 2.52 1.13 16.17
C SER A 101 3.24 -0.10 16.73
N ASN A 102 2.59 -1.27 16.68
CA ASN A 102 3.12 -2.53 17.20
C ASN A 102 4.16 -3.16 16.25
N MET A 103 4.16 -2.77 14.97
CA MET A 103 5.05 -3.30 13.94
C MET A 103 6.32 -2.44 13.74
N TRP A 104 6.25 -1.13 14.04
CA TRP A 104 7.33 -0.16 13.79
C TRP A 104 8.05 0.36 15.06
N GLY A 105 7.65 -0.03 16.27
CA GLY A 105 8.29 0.49 17.50
C GLY A 105 9.82 0.41 17.49
N GLU A 106 10.52 1.54 17.57
CA GLU A 106 11.98 1.66 17.40
C GLU A 106 12.78 0.78 18.38
N ILE A 107 12.25 0.59 19.59
CA ILE A 107 12.95 -0.06 20.71
C ILE A 107 12.62 -1.56 20.79
N SER A 108 11.43 -1.97 20.35
CA SER A 108 10.88 -3.30 20.62
C SER A 108 9.91 -3.81 19.55
N GLY A 109 10.00 -3.35 18.29
CA GLY A 109 9.19 -3.81 17.16
C GLY A 109 9.82 -5.02 16.41
N PRO A 110 9.05 -5.80 15.63
CA PRO A 110 9.57 -6.96 14.87
C PRO A 110 10.75 -6.59 13.98
N LYS A 111 10.73 -5.38 13.40
CA LYS A 111 11.87 -4.75 12.70
C LYS A 111 13.17 -4.92 13.48
N THR A 112 13.21 -4.40 14.70
CA THR A 112 14.43 -4.34 15.52
C THR A 112 14.91 -5.74 15.90
N LEU A 113 14.00 -6.68 16.13
CA LEU A 113 14.37 -8.04 16.48
C LEU A 113 14.86 -8.86 15.29
N ILE A 114 14.33 -8.68 14.09
CA ILE A 114 14.82 -9.34 12.87
C ILE A 114 16.13 -8.69 12.41
N MET A 115 16.27 -7.36 12.52
CA MET A 115 17.54 -6.67 12.22
C MET A 115 18.67 -7.05 13.18
N LYS A 116 18.36 -7.38 14.45
CA LYS A 116 19.33 -7.92 15.40
C LYS A 116 19.87 -9.29 14.97
N ASP A 117 19.01 -10.12 14.39
CA ASP A 117 19.39 -11.47 13.93
C ASP A 117 20.02 -11.43 12.52
N CYS A 118 19.60 -10.49 11.67
CA CYS A 118 20.09 -10.27 10.32
C CYS A 118 20.25 -8.76 10.05
N SER A 119 21.46 -8.24 10.16
CA SER A 119 21.74 -6.80 9.97
C SER A 119 21.45 -6.29 8.56
N SER A 120 21.35 -7.20 7.58
CA SER A 120 21.03 -6.89 6.18
C SER A 120 19.52 -6.88 5.88
N ALA A 121 18.66 -7.22 6.84
CA ALA A 121 17.21 -7.23 6.69
C ALA A 121 16.61 -5.82 6.85
N TYR A 122 16.86 -4.93 5.89
CA TYR A 122 16.40 -3.54 5.98
C TYR A 122 14.88 -3.42 5.98
N TYR A 123 14.37 -2.64 6.93
CA TYR A 123 12.96 -2.32 6.96
C TYR A 123 12.64 -1.14 6.05
N LEU A 124 11.64 -1.33 5.18
CA LEU A 124 11.00 -0.25 4.45
C LEU A 124 9.53 -0.21 4.86
N HIS A 125 9.08 0.94 5.32
CA HIS A 125 7.65 1.18 5.49
C HIS A 125 7.02 1.36 4.11
N CYS A 126 5.83 0.80 3.88
CA CYS A 126 5.16 0.84 2.59
C CYS A 126 5.01 2.29 2.08
N PHE A 127 5.51 2.60 0.89
CA PHE A 127 5.53 3.98 0.39
C PHE A 127 4.13 4.52 0.11
N ALA A 128 3.22 3.67 -0.37
CA ALA A 128 1.82 4.05 -0.52
C ALA A 128 1.23 4.44 0.85
N HIS A 129 1.54 3.68 1.90
CA HIS A 129 1.08 4.01 3.24
C HIS A 129 1.72 5.29 3.78
N GLN A 130 3.04 5.47 3.62
CA GLN A 130 3.71 6.73 4.01
C GLN A 130 3.11 7.93 3.30
N LEU A 131 2.93 7.86 1.97
CA LEU A 131 2.36 8.95 1.19
C LEU A 131 0.91 9.25 1.61
N GLN A 132 0.10 8.23 1.86
CA GLN A 132 -1.25 8.39 2.39
C GLN A 132 -1.25 9.09 3.76
N LEU A 133 -0.38 8.66 4.68
CA LEU A 133 -0.26 9.27 6.00
C LEU A 133 0.22 10.72 5.92
N THR A 134 1.18 11.02 5.05
CA THR A 134 1.63 12.38 4.76
C THR A 134 0.46 13.23 4.28
N LEU A 135 -0.30 12.77 3.28
CA LEU A 135 -1.47 13.48 2.74
C LEU A 135 -2.54 13.72 3.82
N VAL A 136 -2.84 12.71 4.63
CA VAL A 136 -3.81 12.83 5.73
C VAL A 136 -3.31 13.81 6.81
N ALA A 137 -2.03 13.76 7.18
CA ALA A 137 -1.45 14.66 8.17
C ALA A 137 -1.48 16.13 7.71
N ILE A 138 -1.21 16.38 6.43
CA ILE A 138 -1.31 17.72 5.82
C ILE A 138 -2.77 18.17 5.79
N ALA A 139 -3.69 17.31 5.34
CA ALA A 139 -5.11 17.62 5.26
C ALA A 139 -5.69 17.97 6.64
N LYS A 140 -5.30 17.25 7.70
CA LYS A 140 -5.71 17.54 9.08
C LYS A 140 -5.18 18.87 9.61
N LYS A 141 -4.07 19.39 9.09
CA LYS A 141 -3.55 20.72 9.48
C LYS A 141 -4.37 21.88 8.92
N HIS A 142 -5.27 21.62 7.96
CA HIS A 142 -6.24 22.60 7.49
C HIS A 142 -7.56 22.47 8.26
N LEU A 143 -7.84 23.46 9.13
CA LEU A 143 -9.03 23.47 10.01
C LEU A 143 -10.34 23.17 9.27
N HIS A 144 -10.54 23.70 8.07
CA HIS A 144 -11.76 23.48 7.28
C HIS A 144 -11.89 22.04 6.75
N VAL A 145 -10.77 21.40 6.40
CA VAL A 145 -10.74 20.03 5.88
C VAL A 145 -10.91 19.04 7.03
N GLU A 146 -10.22 19.27 8.14
CA GLU A 146 -10.39 18.50 9.38
C GLU A 146 -11.84 18.58 9.87
N ASP A 147 -12.39 19.79 9.93
CA ASP A 147 -13.78 20.03 10.27
C ASP A 147 -14.72 19.25 9.35
N PHE A 148 -14.55 19.33 8.04
CA PHE A 148 -15.38 18.61 7.08
C PHE A 148 -15.38 17.08 7.31
N PHE A 149 -14.21 16.46 7.46
CA PHE A 149 -14.13 15.01 7.70
C PHE A 149 -14.69 14.59 9.07
N CYS A 150 -14.62 15.46 10.08
CA CYS A 150 -15.30 15.25 11.36
C CYS A 150 -16.82 15.18 11.17
N HIS A 151 -17.40 16.07 10.36
CA HIS A 151 -18.85 16.08 10.07
C HIS A 151 -19.28 14.84 9.28
N VAL A 152 -18.52 14.49 8.23
CA VAL A 152 -18.77 13.26 7.46
C VAL A 152 -18.75 12.04 8.36
N THR A 153 -17.75 11.93 9.25
CA THR A 153 -17.63 10.82 10.20
C THR A 153 -18.82 10.75 11.16
N ASN A 154 -19.29 11.89 11.67
CA ASN A 154 -20.47 11.95 12.54
C ASN A 154 -21.73 11.46 11.82
N VAL A 155 -21.98 11.90 10.59
CA VAL A 155 -23.12 11.44 9.78
C VAL A 155 -23.05 9.92 9.55
N LEU A 156 -21.87 9.40 9.19
CA LEU A 156 -21.67 7.96 8.99
C LEU A 156 -21.87 7.16 10.29
N ASN A 157 -21.47 7.70 11.45
CA ASN A 157 -21.66 7.07 12.76
C ASN A 157 -23.14 7.02 13.16
N VAL A 158 -23.87 8.12 12.95
CA VAL A 158 -25.30 8.24 13.23
C VAL A 158 -26.07 7.19 12.42
N ILE A 159 -25.84 7.09 11.11
CA ILE A 159 -26.56 6.13 10.27
C ILE A 159 -26.06 4.71 10.52
N GLY A 160 -24.74 4.51 10.51
CA GLY A 160 -24.12 3.20 10.67
C GLY A 160 -24.32 2.58 12.06
N GLY A 161 -24.58 3.40 13.08
CA GLY A 161 -24.84 2.95 14.45
C GLY A 161 -26.21 2.30 14.65
N SER A 162 -27.18 2.56 13.78
CA SER A 162 -28.53 1.98 13.88
C SER A 162 -28.78 0.94 12.80
N PHE A 163 -29.28 -0.23 13.22
CA PHE A 163 -29.71 -1.26 12.28
C PHE A 163 -30.89 -0.79 11.42
N LYS A 164 -31.90 -0.14 12.04
CA LYS A 164 -33.08 0.38 11.34
C LYS A 164 -32.72 1.41 10.27
N ARG A 165 -31.80 2.33 10.57
CA ARG A 165 -31.35 3.36 9.62
C ARG A 165 -30.51 2.79 8.48
N ARG A 166 -29.68 1.78 8.76
CA ARG A 166 -28.96 1.04 7.71
C ARG A 166 -29.91 0.32 6.76
N ASP A 167 -30.95 -0.31 7.30
CA ASP A 167 -31.93 -1.03 6.51
C ASP A 167 -32.79 -0.08 5.66
N LEU A 168 -33.24 1.03 6.24
CA LEU A 168 -33.94 2.09 5.51
C LEU A 168 -33.05 2.71 4.41
N LEU A 169 -31.75 2.90 4.68
CA LEU A 169 -30.81 3.39 3.67
C LEU A 169 -30.71 2.43 2.48
N ARG A 170 -30.69 1.11 2.72
CA ARG A 170 -30.67 0.10 1.65
C ARG A 170 -31.93 0.17 0.80
N HIS A 171 -33.09 0.23 1.44
CA HIS A 171 -34.37 0.37 0.73
C HIS A 171 -34.40 1.62 -0.15
N LEU A 172 -33.92 2.76 0.35
CA LEU A 172 -33.89 4.01 -0.41
C LEU A 172 -32.85 4.01 -1.54
N GLN A 173 -31.76 3.25 -1.41
CA GLN A 173 -30.81 3.03 -2.50
C GLN A 173 -31.44 2.15 -3.60
N ALA A 174 -32.18 1.10 -3.22
CA ALA A 174 -32.88 0.22 -4.16
C ALA A 174 -33.97 0.97 -4.93
N GLU A 175 -34.82 1.76 -4.24
CA GLU A 175 -35.87 2.57 -4.87
C GLU A 175 -35.29 3.57 -5.88
N LYS A 176 -34.16 4.21 -5.53
CA LYS A 176 -33.49 5.15 -6.44
C LYS A 176 -32.89 4.44 -7.66
N LEU A 177 -32.36 3.23 -7.48
CA LEU A 177 -31.84 2.43 -8.58
C LEU A 177 -32.96 1.99 -9.54
N GLU A 178 -34.10 1.57 -9.01
CA GLU A 178 -35.30 1.24 -9.81
C GLU A 178 -35.74 2.44 -10.66
N GLN A 179 -35.81 3.63 -10.07
CA GLN A 179 -36.15 4.87 -10.80
C GLN A 179 -35.15 5.19 -11.92
N LEU A 180 -33.85 4.98 -11.68
CA LEU A 180 -32.80 5.22 -12.70
C LEU A 180 -32.81 4.17 -13.82
N LEU A 181 -33.24 2.94 -13.52
CA LEU A 181 -33.45 1.89 -14.51
C LEU A 181 -34.68 2.19 -15.37
N GLU A 182 -35.76 2.66 -14.75
CA GLU A 182 -36.98 3.09 -15.45
C GLU A 182 -36.74 4.31 -16.36
N SER A 183 -35.88 5.25 -15.95
CA SER A 183 -35.47 6.39 -16.77
C SER A 183 -34.42 6.06 -17.84
N SER A 184 -33.96 4.81 -17.92
CA SER A 184 -32.89 4.35 -18.82
C SER A 184 -31.54 5.07 -18.64
N GLU A 185 -31.30 5.71 -17.49
CA GLU A 185 -30.05 6.41 -17.19
C GLU A 185 -28.90 5.46 -16.79
N VAL A 186 -29.23 4.21 -16.41
CA VAL A 186 -28.25 3.19 -16.02
C VAL A 186 -28.53 1.84 -16.68
N HIS A 187 -27.47 1.08 -16.96
CA HIS A 187 -27.54 -0.24 -17.59
C HIS A 187 -27.36 -1.38 -16.59
N ILE A 188 -28.00 -2.53 -16.88
CA ILE A 188 -27.86 -3.76 -16.10
C ILE A 188 -26.62 -4.51 -16.57
N GLY A 189 -25.71 -4.84 -15.66
CA GLY A 189 -24.51 -5.63 -15.95
C GLY A 189 -23.86 -6.17 -14.68
N ARG A 190 -23.11 -7.27 -14.79
CA ARG A 190 -22.47 -7.92 -13.64
C ARG A 190 -21.42 -6.98 -13.04
N GLY A 191 -21.66 -6.54 -11.80
CA GLY A 191 -20.79 -5.60 -11.08
C GLY A 191 -21.19 -4.13 -11.18
N LEU A 192 -22.21 -3.79 -11.98
CA LEU A 192 -22.77 -2.43 -12.05
C LEU A 192 -23.84 -2.23 -10.97
N ASN A 193 -23.96 -1.00 -10.48
CA ASN A 193 -25.03 -0.56 -9.55
C ASN A 193 -25.13 -1.36 -8.23
N GLN A 194 -23.99 -1.81 -7.70
CA GLN A 194 -23.94 -2.51 -6.41
C GLN A 194 -24.34 -1.58 -5.24
N GLU A 195 -24.93 -2.17 -4.20
CA GLU A 195 -25.19 -1.49 -2.93
C GLU A 195 -23.90 -0.82 -2.41
N ARG A 196 -23.97 0.49 -2.17
CA ARG A 196 -22.81 1.23 -1.68
C ARG A 196 -22.82 1.30 -0.16
N GLY A 197 -21.71 0.88 0.43
CA GLY A 197 -21.52 0.86 1.88
C GLY A 197 -21.14 2.21 2.49
N LEU A 198 -21.46 2.38 3.77
CA LEU A 198 -21.01 3.49 4.62
C LEU A 198 -19.54 3.30 5.02
N GLN A 199 -18.63 3.37 4.04
CA GLN A 199 -17.21 3.20 4.28
C GLN A 199 -16.65 4.43 5.02
N ARG A 200 -16.07 4.21 6.20
CA ARG A 200 -15.40 5.26 6.98
C ARG A 200 -14.01 5.58 6.42
N PRO A 201 -13.57 6.84 6.52
CA PRO A 201 -12.20 7.19 6.20
C PRO A 201 -11.29 6.52 7.23
N GLY A 202 -10.23 5.89 6.75
CA GLY A 202 -9.25 5.21 7.59
C GLY A 202 -7.85 5.67 7.19
N ASP A 203 -7.12 6.25 8.14
CA ASP A 203 -5.81 6.86 7.90
C ASP A 203 -4.81 5.86 7.26
N THR A 204 -4.94 4.58 7.62
CA THR A 204 -4.04 3.49 7.21
C THR A 204 -4.45 2.76 5.93
N ARG A 205 -5.62 3.05 5.35
CA ARG A 205 -6.13 2.35 4.15
C ARG A 205 -6.08 3.27 2.94
N TRP A 206 -5.31 2.88 1.91
CA TRP A 206 -5.11 3.69 0.70
C TRP A 206 -6.43 4.08 0.02
N GLY A 207 -6.58 5.37 -0.26
CA GLY A 207 -7.75 5.91 -0.96
C GLY A 207 -9.06 5.78 -0.18
N SER A 208 -9.04 5.46 1.12
CA SER A 208 -10.23 5.34 1.95
C SER A 208 -11.03 6.64 2.02
N HIS A 209 -10.34 7.77 2.18
CA HIS A 209 -10.93 9.10 2.24
C HIS A 209 -11.63 9.45 0.91
N PHE A 210 -10.98 9.14 -0.22
CA PHE A 210 -11.58 9.33 -1.55
C PHE A 210 -12.81 8.43 -1.75
N LYS A 211 -12.70 7.12 -1.45
CA LYS A 211 -13.83 6.17 -1.53
C LYS A 211 -14.99 6.56 -0.62
N THR A 212 -14.70 7.06 0.58
CA THR A 212 -15.71 7.59 1.50
C THR A 212 -16.46 8.74 0.86
N LEU A 213 -15.76 9.71 0.27
CA LEU A 213 -16.41 10.86 -0.37
C LEU A 213 -17.20 10.46 -1.60
N ASP A 214 -16.66 9.59 -2.45
CA ASP A 214 -17.35 9.07 -3.64
C ASP A 214 -18.65 8.36 -3.24
N ASN A 215 -18.57 7.46 -2.25
CA ASN A 215 -19.77 6.78 -1.74
C ASN A 215 -20.75 7.77 -1.10
N PHE A 216 -20.25 8.72 -0.29
CA PHE A 216 -21.07 9.71 0.40
C PHE A 216 -21.84 10.60 -0.55
N ILE A 217 -21.22 11.07 -1.64
CA ILE A 217 -21.86 11.88 -2.69
C ILE A 217 -22.99 11.09 -3.35
N VAL A 218 -22.73 9.84 -3.74
CA VAL A 218 -23.71 8.99 -4.45
C VAL A 218 -24.94 8.70 -3.58
N ILE A 219 -24.75 8.39 -2.29
CA ILE A 219 -25.83 8.00 -1.38
C ILE A 219 -26.40 9.18 -0.56
N PHE A 220 -25.92 10.41 -0.77
CA PHE A 220 -26.28 11.58 0.03
C PHE A 220 -27.79 11.82 0.10
N SER A 221 -28.48 11.72 -1.03
CA SER A 221 -29.95 11.90 -1.07
C SER A 221 -30.69 10.86 -0.22
N SER A 222 -30.21 9.62 -0.22
CA SER A 222 -30.79 8.54 0.56
C SER A 222 -30.47 8.70 2.04
N ILE A 223 -29.26 9.16 2.38
CA ILE A 223 -28.88 9.55 3.74
C ILE A 223 -29.84 10.61 4.30
N VAL A 224 -30.14 11.67 3.55
CA VAL A 224 -31.06 12.73 3.99
C VAL A 224 -32.45 12.14 4.29
N ARG A 225 -32.99 11.31 3.39
CA ARG A 225 -34.31 10.66 3.58
C ARG A 225 -34.35 9.71 4.77
N VAL A 226 -33.24 9.05 5.12
CA VAL A 226 -33.14 8.21 6.33
C VAL A 226 -33.23 9.07 7.59
N LEU A 227 -32.54 10.21 7.60
CA LEU A 227 -32.46 11.09 8.76
C LEU A 227 -33.76 11.88 8.98
N GLU A 228 -34.60 12.01 7.95
CA GLU A 228 -35.92 12.64 8.02
C GLU A 228 -37.04 11.73 8.55
N ARG A 229 -36.83 10.41 8.64
CA ARG A 229 -37.88 9.39 8.90
C ARG A 229 -37.86 8.73 10.29
N ASP A 230 -36.94 9.11 11.19
CA ASP A 230 -36.73 8.45 12.49
C ASP A 230 -37.13 9.38 13.65
N GLU A 231 -37.82 8.88 14.69
CA GLU A 231 -38.34 9.67 15.83
C GLU A 231 -37.24 10.21 16.78
N ASP A 232 -35.97 9.85 16.58
CA ASP A 232 -34.79 10.36 17.31
C ASP A 232 -34.28 11.70 16.72
N ILE A 233 -35.25 12.56 16.36
CA ILE A 233 -35.11 13.73 15.48
C ILE A 233 -34.17 14.78 16.04
N VAL A 234 -34.09 14.96 17.36
CA VAL A 234 -33.48 16.18 17.92
C VAL A 234 -31.97 16.22 17.70
N ASN A 235 -31.22 15.19 18.10
CA ASN A 235 -29.77 15.17 17.93
C ASN A 235 -29.36 15.00 16.46
N THR A 236 -30.12 14.21 15.70
CA THR A 236 -29.83 13.90 14.30
C THR A 236 -30.08 15.10 13.38
N VAL A 237 -31.20 15.81 13.58
CA VAL A 237 -31.51 17.04 12.85
C VAL A 237 -30.62 18.19 13.31
N GLU A 238 -30.17 18.21 14.56
CA GLU A 238 -29.16 19.18 15.01
C GLU A 238 -27.81 18.97 14.29
N PHE A 239 -27.25 17.76 14.28
CA PHE A 239 -26.02 17.48 13.52
C PHE A 239 -26.19 17.68 12.01
N LEU A 240 -27.37 17.36 11.46
CA LEU A 240 -27.67 17.59 10.04
C LEU A 240 -27.85 19.07 9.73
N ASN A 241 -28.47 19.86 10.61
CA ASN A 241 -28.57 21.32 10.48
C ASN A 241 -27.22 22.00 10.67
N ILE A 242 -26.36 21.52 11.57
CA ILE A 242 -24.98 22.00 11.72
C ILE A 242 -24.19 21.68 10.46
N THR A 243 -24.30 20.46 9.93
CA THR A 243 -23.62 20.04 8.69
C THR A 243 -24.14 20.82 7.49
N LYS A 244 -25.46 20.99 7.36
CA LYS A 244 -26.12 21.77 6.30
C LYS A 244 -25.75 23.25 6.39
N LYS A 245 -25.72 23.82 7.60
CA LYS A 245 -25.29 25.19 7.86
C LYS A 245 -23.81 25.38 7.54
N ARG A 246 -22.92 24.44 7.89
CA ARG A 246 -21.50 24.50 7.51
C ARG A 246 -21.27 24.30 6.02
N LEU A 247 -22.06 23.46 5.36
CA LEU A 247 -22.04 23.31 3.90
C LEU A 247 -22.60 24.56 3.20
N GLN A 248 -23.61 25.21 3.78
CA GLN A 248 -24.11 26.52 3.35
C GLN A 248 -23.08 27.62 3.63
N ASP A 249 -22.39 27.61 4.77
CA ASP A 249 -21.30 28.53 5.09
C ASP A 249 -20.11 28.32 4.13
N MET A 250 -19.78 27.08 3.76
CA MET A 250 -18.81 26.77 2.70
C MET A 250 -19.28 27.27 1.32
N ARG A 251 -20.56 27.12 1.00
CA ARG A 251 -21.16 27.54 -0.27
C ARG A 251 -21.32 29.06 -0.38
N GLU A 252 -21.61 29.75 0.72
CA GLU A 252 -21.95 31.17 0.78
C GLU A 252 -20.75 32.05 1.21
N SER A 253 -19.79 31.49 1.97
CA SER A 253 -18.60 32.21 2.47
C SER A 253 -17.25 31.48 2.29
N GLY A 254 -17.22 30.15 2.13
CA GLY A 254 -16.01 29.36 1.83
C GLY A 254 -15.61 29.33 0.35
N TRP A 255 -16.51 29.76 -0.53
CA TRP A 255 -16.31 29.89 -1.97
C TRP A 255 -15.03 30.66 -2.33
N LYS A 256 -14.68 31.73 -1.60
CA LYS A 256 -13.55 32.60 -1.93
C LYS A 256 -12.17 32.00 -1.63
N SER A 257 -12.05 31.10 -0.64
CA SER A 257 -10.78 30.43 -0.32
C SER A 257 -10.52 29.22 -1.22
N LEU A 258 -11.58 28.53 -1.64
CA LEU A 258 -11.49 27.46 -2.64
C LEU A 258 -11.21 28.03 -4.05
N LEU A 259 -11.73 29.22 -4.35
CA LEU A 259 -11.49 29.92 -5.62
C LEU A 259 -10.01 30.27 -5.85
N ASP A 260 -9.23 30.50 -4.78
CA ASP A 260 -7.77 30.77 -4.88
C ASP A 260 -6.96 29.49 -5.11
N ASP A 261 -7.31 28.37 -4.47
CA ASP A 261 -6.70 27.04 -4.71
C ASP A 261 -6.96 26.55 -6.15
N VAL A 262 -8.20 26.73 -6.61
CA VAL A 262 -8.65 26.38 -7.98
C VAL A 262 -8.03 27.31 -9.01
N SER A 263 -7.87 28.60 -8.70
CA SER A 263 -7.20 29.54 -9.59
C SER A 263 -5.74 29.13 -9.83
N SER A 264 -4.97 28.78 -8.80
CA SER A 264 -3.57 28.38 -8.96
C SER A 264 -3.41 27.07 -9.77
N PHE A 265 -4.34 26.13 -9.63
CA PHE A 265 -4.42 24.95 -10.47
C PHE A 265 -4.78 25.31 -11.93
N CYS A 266 -5.68 26.27 -12.12
CA CYS A 266 -6.09 26.79 -13.42
C CYS A 266 -4.90 27.34 -14.23
N VAL A 267 -4.01 28.17 -13.67
CA VAL A 267 -2.80 28.61 -14.42
C VAL A 267 -1.84 27.47 -14.74
N MET A 268 -1.76 26.43 -13.92
CA MET A 268 -0.86 25.29 -14.10
C MET A 268 -1.25 24.37 -15.27
N HIS A 269 -2.50 24.45 -15.73
CA HIS A 269 -3.05 23.64 -16.83
C HIS A 269 -3.67 24.49 -17.95
N ASP A 270 -3.29 25.78 -18.05
CA ASP A 270 -3.76 26.79 -19.02
C ASP A 270 -5.26 27.17 -18.96
N ILE A 271 -5.70 27.61 -17.79
CA ILE A 271 -7.05 28.10 -17.47
C ILE A 271 -6.89 29.48 -16.76
N LEU A 272 -7.61 30.54 -17.15
CA LEU A 272 -7.36 31.97 -16.79
C LEU A 272 -7.78 32.42 -15.33
N ILE A 273 -6.97 33.27 -14.64
CA ILE A 273 -7.16 33.77 -13.21
C ILE A 273 -7.34 35.33 -13.07
N PRO A 274 -8.07 35.88 -12.06
CA PRO A 274 -8.20 37.34 -11.72
C PRO A 274 -7.01 38.01 -10.93
N LYS A 275 -7.01 39.35 -10.65
CA LYS A 275 -5.82 40.18 -10.22
C LYS A 275 -5.54 40.38 -8.69
N MET A 276 -4.24 40.41 -8.31
CA MET A 276 -3.68 40.24 -6.94
C MET A 276 -3.20 41.51 -6.17
N ASP A 277 -3.21 42.70 -6.76
CA ASP A 277 -2.54 43.92 -6.20
C ASP A 277 -3.39 44.72 -5.20
N VAL A 278 -4.27 44.05 -4.45
CA VAL A 278 -5.22 44.71 -3.53
C VAL A 278 -4.84 44.43 -2.09
N SER A 279 -4.83 45.45 -1.24
CA SER A 279 -4.52 45.36 0.20
C SER A 279 -5.41 44.34 0.92
N TYR A 280 -4.79 43.44 1.69
CA TYR A 280 -5.48 42.37 2.40
C TYR A 280 -6.05 42.87 3.74
N PHE A 281 -7.32 42.58 4.00
CA PHE A 281 -8.00 42.93 5.24
C PHE A 281 -8.70 41.68 5.82
N PRO A 282 -8.22 41.12 6.94
CA PRO A 282 -8.88 40.00 7.58
C PRO A 282 -10.12 40.50 8.36
N GLY A 283 -11.29 39.89 8.14
CA GLY A 283 -12.48 40.16 9.00
C GLY A 283 -12.23 39.62 10.42
N LYS A 284 -12.73 40.17 11.54
CA LYS A 284 -13.85 41.08 11.87
C LYS A 284 -13.42 42.38 12.57
N TRP A 285 -12.15 42.78 12.52
CA TRP A 285 -11.70 44.03 13.14
C TRP A 285 -11.33 45.06 12.07
N LYS A 286 -12.34 45.85 11.65
CA LYS A 286 -12.19 46.94 10.66
C LYS A 286 -11.29 48.10 11.11
N ARG A 287 -10.41 47.93 12.09
CA ARG A 287 -9.56 49.00 12.65
C ARG A 287 -8.16 48.52 13.03
N LYS A 288 -7.40 48.01 12.07
CA LYS A 288 -5.95 48.22 11.93
C LYS A 288 -5.47 47.55 10.64
N SER A 289 -5.15 48.38 9.65
CA SER A 289 -4.47 47.95 8.44
C SER A 289 -3.09 47.43 8.83
N SER A 290 -2.81 46.14 8.59
CA SER A 290 -1.47 45.58 8.75
C SER A 290 -0.54 45.90 7.58
N GLY A 291 -1.01 46.58 6.53
CA GLY A 291 -0.16 47.00 5.39
C GLY A 291 0.35 45.84 4.53
N VAL A 292 -0.25 44.64 4.65
CA VAL A 292 0.17 43.43 3.94
C VAL A 292 -0.71 43.21 2.70
N TYR A 293 -0.10 42.88 1.55
CA TYR A 293 -0.78 42.59 0.28
C TYR A 293 -1.28 41.13 0.24
N TYR A 294 -2.35 40.86 -0.52
CA TYR A 294 -2.96 39.53 -0.69
C TYR A 294 -1.94 38.44 -1.09
N SER A 295 -0.94 38.82 -1.90
CA SER A 295 0.16 37.96 -2.35
C SER A 295 1.14 37.53 -1.26
N HIS A 296 1.35 38.33 -0.21
CA HIS A 296 2.27 38.00 0.89
C HIS A 296 1.64 36.99 1.86
N TYR A 297 0.36 37.16 2.17
CA TYR A 297 -0.41 36.24 3.03
C TYR A 297 -0.54 34.83 2.40
N LEU A 298 -0.95 34.73 1.13
CA LEU A 298 -1.04 33.44 0.42
C LEU A 298 0.31 32.73 0.34
N ARG A 299 1.41 33.47 0.13
CA ARG A 299 2.75 32.92 -0.04
C ARG A 299 3.43 32.53 1.28
N VAL A 300 3.41 33.40 2.28
CA VAL A 300 4.18 33.23 3.51
C VAL A 300 3.41 32.49 4.59
N ASP A 301 2.12 32.82 4.77
CA ASP A 301 1.34 32.31 5.90
C ASP A 301 0.60 31.01 5.57
N ILE A 302 0.33 30.72 4.30
CA ILE A 302 -0.35 29.49 3.84
C ILE A 302 0.62 28.59 3.08
N PHE A 303 1.14 29.04 1.93
CA PHE A 303 1.94 28.18 1.05
C PHE A 303 3.26 27.72 1.68
N TYR A 304 4.07 28.61 2.28
CA TYR A 304 5.30 28.19 2.96
C TYR A 304 5.04 27.33 4.18
N VAL A 305 3.97 27.60 4.95
CA VAL A 305 3.62 26.76 6.10
C VAL A 305 3.27 25.35 5.63
N VAL A 306 2.48 25.21 4.57
CA VAL A 306 2.13 23.91 3.97
C VAL A 306 3.36 23.20 3.41
N ILE A 307 4.25 23.90 2.70
CA ILE A 307 5.49 23.31 2.15
C ILE A 307 6.45 22.88 3.27
N VAL A 308 6.65 23.69 4.30
CA VAL A 308 7.51 23.34 5.44
C VAL A 308 6.95 22.13 6.18
N VAL A 309 5.63 22.09 6.38
CA VAL A 309 4.93 20.93 6.95
C VAL A 309 5.05 19.70 6.07
N GLN A 310 4.88 19.84 4.76
CA GLN A 310 5.04 18.75 3.79
C GLN A 310 6.45 18.18 3.82
N LEU A 311 7.46 19.04 3.78
CA LEU A 311 8.86 18.65 3.86
C LEU A 311 9.17 17.98 5.19
N GLN A 312 8.66 18.51 6.30
CA GLN A 312 8.83 17.90 7.62
C GLN A 312 8.21 16.50 7.68
N GLU A 313 6.93 16.35 7.28
CA GLU A 313 6.25 15.06 7.30
C GLU A 313 6.88 14.04 6.33
N LEU A 314 7.42 14.49 5.19
CA LEU A 314 8.17 13.61 4.29
C LEU A 314 9.51 13.18 4.90
N ASN A 315 10.28 14.11 5.47
CA ASN A 315 11.57 13.80 6.08
C ASN A 315 11.45 12.93 7.34
N ASP A 316 10.40 13.12 8.15
CA ASP A 316 10.14 12.31 9.34
C ASP A 316 9.72 10.88 8.99
N ARG A 317 9.11 10.69 7.81
CA ARG A 317 8.53 9.41 7.36
C ARG A 317 9.44 8.60 6.44
N PHE A 318 10.30 9.28 5.68
CA PHE A 318 11.34 8.68 4.87
C PHE A 318 12.69 8.94 5.55
N ASP A 319 13.09 8.03 6.44
CA ASP A 319 14.34 8.16 7.20
C ASP A 319 15.57 8.19 6.27
N VAL A 320 16.69 8.69 6.80
CA VAL A 320 17.95 8.87 6.05
C VAL A 320 18.40 7.55 5.41
N VAL A 321 18.23 6.43 6.10
CA VAL A 321 18.64 5.10 5.61
C VAL A 321 17.77 4.65 4.44
N SER A 322 16.46 4.85 4.50
CA SER A 322 15.53 4.58 3.39
C SER A 322 15.83 5.50 2.21
N SER A 323 16.13 6.77 2.46
CA SER A 323 16.49 7.75 1.44
C SER A 323 17.80 7.39 0.73
N ASP A 324 18.84 7.03 1.47
CA ASP A 324 20.14 6.63 0.96
C ASP A 324 20.07 5.33 0.13
N LEU A 325 19.30 4.35 0.62
CA LEU A 325 19.00 3.12 -0.10
C LEU A 325 18.33 3.44 -1.45
N LEU A 326 17.30 4.30 -1.44
CA LEU A 326 16.60 4.73 -2.66
C LEU A 326 17.48 5.52 -3.62
N LEU A 327 18.31 6.44 -3.12
CA LEU A 327 19.25 7.19 -3.93
C LEU A 327 20.29 6.26 -4.59
N GLY A 328 20.73 5.22 -3.87
CA GLY A 328 21.52 4.13 -4.44
C GLY A 328 20.78 3.38 -5.55
N MET A 329 19.53 2.99 -5.31
CA MET A 329 18.68 2.29 -6.29
C MET A 329 18.45 3.13 -7.56
N THR A 330 18.15 4.42 -7.42
CA THR A 330 17.95 5.34 -8.56
C THR A 330 19.20 5.53 -9.40
N SER A 331 20.38 5.28 -8.83
CA SER A 331 21.66 5.36 -9.55
C SER A 331 21.89 4.19 -10.50
N LEU A 332 21.15 3.10 -10.32
CA LEU A 332 21.10 1.96 -11.24
C LEU A 332 19.98 2.12 -12.28
N ASN A 333 19.25 3.25 -12.28
CA ASN A 333 18.17 3.51 -13.21
C ASN A 333 18.68 3.86 -14.62
N LEU A 334 18.04 3.25 -15.61
CA LEU A 334 18.37 3.29 -17.04
C LEU A 334 17.85 4.53 -17.77
N VAL A 335 16.89 5.24 -17.17
CA VAL A 335 16.21 6.38 -17.80
C VAL A 335 17.25 7.40 -18.31
N ASN A 336 17.03 7.86 -19.54
CA ASN A 336 17.91 8.79 -20.26
C ASN A 336 19.35 8.30 -20.39
N SER A 337 19.59 7.01 -20.69
CA SER A 337 20.94 6.47 -20.87
C SER A 337 21.81 6.57 -19.60
N PHE A 338 21.23 6.18 -18.46
CA PHE A 338 21.88 6.21 -17.14
C PHE A 338 22.31 7.62 -16.71
N VAL A 339 21.46 8.63 -16.90
CA VAL A 339 21.76 10.00 -16.43
C VAL A 339 21.89 10.07 -14.91
N ASN A 340 21.11 9.26 -14.19
CA ASN A 340 21.12 9.23 -12.73
C ASN A 340 22.28 8.43 -12.14
N PHE A 341 23.13 7.84 -12.97
CA PHE A 341 24.23 7.02 -12.50
C PHE A 341 25.26 7.84 -11.74
N ASP A 342 25.40 7.51 -10.47
CA ASP A 342 26.29 8.18 -9.54
C ASP A 342 27.14 7.15 -8.78
N LYS A 343 28.46 7.32 -8.88
CA LYS A 343 29.43 6.41 -8.27
C LYS A 343 29.38 6.45 -6.73
N GLY A 344 29.11 7.62 -6.14
CA GLY A 344 29.02 7.80 -4.70
C GLY A 344 27.78 7.10 -4.14
N ARG A 345 26.62 7.31 -4.77
CA ARG A 345 25.35 6.70 -4.34
C ARG A 345 25.32 5.18 -4.46
N ILE A 346 25.97 4.62 -5.49
CA ILE A 346 26.15 3.16 -5.58
C ILE A 346 27.00 2.65 -4.41
N MET A 347 28.01 3.42 -3.99
CA MET A 347 28.81 3.04 -2.82
C MET A 347 28.00 3.14 -1.52
N THR A 348 27.09 4.10 -1.41
CA THR A 348 26.11 4.17 -0.32
C THR A 348 25.26 2.89 -0.25
N LEU A 349 24.76 2.40 -1.39
CA LEU A 349 24.02 1.12 -1.47
C LEU A 349 24.87 -0.07 -1.02
N VAL A 350 26.14 -0.14 -1.42
CA VAL A 350 27.06 -1.20 -1.00
C VAL A 350 27.29 -1.15 0.52
N ASN A 351 27.43 0.05 1.08
CA ASN A 351 27.61 0.23 2.52
C ASN A 351 26.38 -0.17 3.33
N CYS A 352 25.18 -0.15 2.73
CA CYS A 352 23.99 -0.74 3.35
C CYS A 352 24.14 -2.26 3.50
N TYR A 353 24.86 -2.96 2.62
CA TYR A 353 24.98 -4.42 2.65
C TYR A 353 26.40 -4.90 2.96
N PRO A 354 26.95 -4.64 4.17
CA PRO A 354 28.35 -4.91 4.49
C PRO A 354 28.73 -6.39 4.49
N ASN A 355 27.74 -7.29 4.61
CA ASN A 355 27.97 -8.74 4.61
C ASN A 355 27.88 -9.37 3.21
N GLU A 356 27.47 -8.62 2.19
CA GLU A 356 27.27 -9.16 0.83
C GLU A 356 28.54 -9.04 -0.02
N LEU A 357 29.41 -8.09 0.28
CA LEU A 357 30.63 -7.81 -0.47
C LEU A 357 31.81 -7.62 0.48
N ASP A 358 32.86 -8.42 0.30
CA ASP A 358 34.15 -8.20 1.00
C ASP A 358 34.96 -7.04 0.37
N GLU A 359 36.04 -6.62 1.02
CA GLU A 359 36.87 -5.50 0.54
C GLU A 359 37.46 -5.72 -0.87
N VAL A 360 37.75 -6.98 -1.23
CA VAL A 360 38.27 -7.35 -2.54
C VAL A 360 37.17 -7.22 -3.59
N GLN A 361 35.98 -7.72 -3.28
CA GLN A 361 34.80 -7.64 -4.14
C GLN A 361 34.32 -6.19 -4.33
N ILE A 362 34.44 -5.34 -3.32
CA ILE A 362 34.17 -3.89 -3.45
C ILE A 362 35.13 -3.23 -4.44
N ARG A 363 36.42 -3.60 -4.40
CA ARG A 363 37.40 -3.12 -5.37
C ARG A 363 37.08 -3.61 -6.78
N ASP A 364 36.70 -4.88 -6.94
CA ASP A 364 36.37 -5.46 -8.24
C ASP A 364 35.07 -4.88 -8.81
N LEU A 365 34.08 -4.60 -7.96
CA LEU A 365 32.88 -3.84 -8.32
C LEU A 365 33.24 -2.46 -8.88
N SER A 366 34.22 -1.77 -8.30
CA SER A 366 34.62 -0.45 -8.79
C SER A 366 35.10 -0.49 -10.25
N TYR A 367 35.82 -1.56 -10.62
CA TYR A 367 36.28 -1.80 -11.99
C TYR A 367 35.15 -2.27 -12.92
N GLN A 368 34.33 -3.24 -12.48
CA GLN A 368 33.17 -3.71 -13.24
C GLN A 368 32.23 -2.56 -13.58
N ARG A 369 31.98 -1.66 -12.62
CA ARG A 369 31.07 -0.53 -12.75
C ARG A 369 31.49 0.46 -13.84
N ASP A 370 32.78 0.78 -13.91
CA ASP A 370 33.31 1.73 -14.91
C ASP A 370 33.23 1.15 -16.32
N THR A 371 33.44 -0.16 -16.45
CA THR A 371 33.26 -0.88 -17.71
C THR A 371 31.77 -1.02 -18.07
N TYR A 372 30.93 -1.30 -17.07
CA TYR A 372 29.49 -1.48 -17.21
C TYR A 372 28.83 -0.22 -17.78
N ILE A 373 29.11 0.96 -17.22
CA ILE A 373 28.48 2.20 -17.69
C ILE A 373 28.86 2.54 -19.13
N VAL A 374 30.11 2.29 -19.52
CA VAL A 374 30.57 2.48 -20.90
C VAL A 374 29.85 1.51 -21.83
N HIS A 375 29.79 0.22 -21.47
CA HIS A 375 29.13 -0.80 -22.27
C HIS A 375 27.62 -0.52 -22.43
N MET A 376 26.94 -0.14 -21.35
CA MET A 376 25.51 0.15 -21.40
C MET A 376 25.18 1.42 -22.21
N ARG A 377 26.09 2.41 -22.22
CA ARG A 377 25.96 3.63 -23.04
C ARG A 377 26.40 3.45 -24.50
N ALA A 378 27.04 2.32 -24.84
CA ALA A 378 27.53 2.06 -26.20
C ALA A 378 26.43 1.80 -27.25
N GLY A 379 25.15 2.02 -26.91
CA GLY A 379 24.05 1.99 -27.88
C GLY A 379 23.52 0.59 -28.21
N ASN A 380 23.71 -0.40 -27.33
CA ASN A 380 23.16 -1.74 -27.54
C ASN A 380 21.61 -1.69 -27.51
N PRO A 381 20.92 -2.14 -28.58
CA PRO A 381 19.47 -2.08 -28.68
C PRO A 381 18.74 -2.79 -27.53
N LYS A 382 19.32 -3.87 -26.97
CA LYS A 382 18.73 -4.62 -25.86
C LYS A 382 18.61 -3.81 -24.56
N PHE A 383 19.41 -2.75 -24.42
CA PHE A 383 19.40 -1.86 -23.25
C PHE A 383 18.78 -0.50 -23.57
N SER A 384 18.30 -0.30 -24.80
CA SER A 384 17.60 0.92 -25.20
C SER A 384 16.15 0.90 -24.70
N ASN A 385 15.68 2.03 -24.14
CA ASN A 385 14.28 2.23 -23.71
C ASN A 385 13.71 1.25 -22.67
N LEU A 386 14.54 0.67 -21.81
CA LEU A 386 14.07 -0.18 -20.71
C LEU A 386 13.25 0.63 -19.68
N GLN A 387 12.04 0.14 -19.37
CA GLN A 387 11.10 0.81 -18.45
C GLN A 387 11.39 0.48 -16.97
N GLY A 388 12.60 0.80 -16.52
CA GLY A 388 13.03 0.64 -15.13
C GLY A 388 13.86 -0.60 -14.82
N ILE A 389 14.16 -0.78 -13.54
CA ILE A 389 15.23 -1.69 -13.07
C ILE A 389 14.88 -3.18 -13.15
N SER A 390 13.59 -3.54 -13.18
CA SER A 390 13.16 -4.93 -13.42
C SER A 390 13.48 -5.40 -14.83
N HIS A 391 13.29 -4.52 -15.83
CA HIS A 391 13.64 -4.81 -17.22
C HIS A 391 15.16 -4.90 -17.43
N LEU A 392 15.95 -4.19 -16.61
CA LEU A 392 17.41 -4.32 -16.62
C LEU A 392 17.86 -5.74 -16.32
N THR A 393 17.31 -6.33 -15.27
CA THR A 393 17.70 -7.67 -14.80
C THR A 393 17.45 -8.71 -15.87
N LYS A 394 16.27 -8.67 -16.51
CA LYS A 394 15.93 -9.53 -17.64
C LYS A 394 16.89 -9.34 -18.80
N ALA A 395 17.15 -8.09 -19.18
CA ALA A 395 18.05 -7.77 -20.29
C ALA A 395 19.50 -8.26 -20.02
N LEU A 396 19.96 -8.22 -18.77
CA LEU A 396 21.27 -8.76 -18.38
C LEU A 396 21.32 -10.29 -18.49
N VAL A 397 20.24 -10.97 -18.10
CA VAL A 397 20.11 -12.43 -18.25
C VAL A 397 20.07 -12.82 -19.73
N GLU A 398 19.22 -12.19 -20.53
CA GLU A 398 19.07 -12.46 -21.97
C GLU A 398 20.31 -12.11 -22.81
N ALA A 399 21.15 -11.21 -22.30
CA ALA A 399 22.43 -10.87 -22.92
C ALA A 399 23.60 -11.73 -22.44
N ASN A 400 23.36 -12.69 -21.52
CA ASN A 400 24.40 -13.49 -20.86
C ASN A 400 25.50 -12.63 -20.19
N LEU A 401 25.10 -11.49 -19.61
CA LEU A 401 26.02 -10.55 -18.96
C LEU A 401 26.04 -10.66 -17.44
N VAL A 402 25.26 -11.60 -16.88
CA VAL A 402 25.15 -11.82 -15.44
C VAL A 402 26.49 -12.16 -14.80
N GLU A 403 27.28 -13.05 -15.42
CA GLU A 403 28.59 -13.42 -14.89
C GLU A 403 29.63 -12.31 -15.10
N THR A 404 29.54 -11.58 -16.22
CA THR A 404 30.45 -10.48 -16.54
C THR A 404 30.30 -9.30 -15.57
N TYR A 405 29.07 -8.99 -15.18
CA TYR A 405 28.75 -7.91 -14.25
C TYR A 405 28.10 -8.43 -12.97
N SER A 406 28.68 -9.50 -12.40
CA SER A 406 28.14 -10.22 -11.25
C SER A 406 27.81 -9.32 -10.05
N TYR A 407 28.65 -8.33 -9.75
CA TYR A 407 28.43 -7.43 -8.61
C TYR A 407 27.37 -6.37 -8.90
N VAL A 408 27.33 -5.85 -10.14
CA VAL A 408 26.26 -4.93 -10.56
C VAL A 408 24.92 -5.66 -10.55
N TYR A 409 24.89 -6.89 -11.07
CA TYR A 409 23.70 -7.74 -11.06
C TYR A 409 23.23 -8.05 -9.63
N LEU A 410 24.15 -8.34 -8.71
CA LEU A 410 23.83 -8.51 -7.29
C LEU A 410 23.15 -7.27 -6.70
N LEU A 411 23.70 -6.08 -6.92
CA LEU A 411 23.10 -4.81 -6.43
C LEU A 411 21.71 -4.55 -7.01
N VAL A 412 21.51 -4.89 -8.29
CA VAL A 412 20.21 -4.82 -8.95
C VAL A 412 19.22 -5.83 -8.32
N LYS A 413 19.65 -7.07 -8.03
CA LYS A 413 18.81 -8.05 -7.32
C LYS A 413 18.45 -7.58 -5.91
N LEU A 414 19.42 -7.11 -5.12
CA LEU A 414 19.18 -6.58 -3.78
C LEU A 414 18.15 -5.43 -3.81
N THR A 415 18.28 -4.54 -4.78
CA THR A 415 17.33 -3.45 -5.04
C THR A 415 15.91 -3.96 -5.33
N LEU A 416 15.77 -5.00 -6.15
CA LEU A 416 14.47 -5.55 -6.55
C LEU A 416 13.76 -6.35 -5.43
N ILE A 417 14.56 -6.95 -4.55
CA ILE A 417 14.11 -7.72 -3.38
C ILE A 417 13.45 -6.82 -2.33
N LEU A 418 13.83 -5.54 -2.28
CA LEU A 418 13.29 -4.59 -1.31
C LEU A 418 11.77 -4.41 -1.49
N PRO A 419 10.97 -4.68 -0.44
CA PRO A 419 9.52 -4.59 -0.51
C PRO A 419 9.04 -3.15 -0.31
N VAL A 420 8.92 -2.40 -1.41
CA VAL A 420 8.51 -0.98 -1.39
C VAL A 420 6.98 -0.80 -1.28
N ALA A 421 6.20 -1.84 -1.61
CA ALA A 421 4.73 -1.81 -1.61
C ALA A 421 4.15 -3.10 -1.03
N THR A 422 3.06 -3.01 -0.24
CA THR A 422 2.41 -4.13 0.47
C THR A 422 1.16 -4.69 -0.24
N ALA A 423 0.91 -4.29 -1.50
CA ALA A 423 -0.34 -4.64 -2.18
C ALA A 423 -0.62 -6.15 -2.27
N THR A 424 0.42 -6.98 -2.39
CA THR A 424 0.26 -8.44 -2.50
C THR A 424 -0.15 -9.08 -1.18
N VAL A 425 0.39 -8.64 -0.05
CA VAL A 425 -0.02 -9.15 1.26
C VAL A 425 -1.44 -8.69 1.62
N GLU A 426 -1.83 -7.46 1.24
CA GLU A 426 -3.21 -6.97 1.40
C GLU A 426 -4.23 -7.78 0.56
N ARG A 427 -3.85 -8.21 -0.65
CA ARG A 427 -4.67 -9.11 -1.48
C ARG A 427 -4.89 -10.48 -0.83
N ALA A 428 -3.96 -10.97 -0.01
CA ALA A 428 -4.14 -12.21 0.72
C ALA A 428 -5.33 -12.11 1.70
N PHE A 429 -5.45 -11.00 2.42
CA PHE A 429 -6.61 -10.75 3.29
C PHE A 429 -7.92 -10.52 2.54
N SER A 430 -7.85 -9.93 1.34
CA SER A 430 -9.03 -9.87 0.45
C SER A 430 -9.51 -11.27 0.05
N SER A 431 -8.57 -12.16 -0.30
CA SER A 431 -8.86 -13.55 -0.66
C SER A 431 -9.39 -14.33 0.54
N MET A 432 -8.84 -14.08 1.74
CA MET A 432 -9.31 -14.67 2.99
C MET A 432 -10.78 -14.37 3.25
N LYS A 433 -11.23 -13.12 3.03
CA LYS A 433 -12.65 -12.73 3.17
C LYS A 433 -13.59 -13.44 2.20
N GLN A 434 -13.08 -13.90 1.05
CA GLN A 434 -13.87 -14.66 0.10
C GLN A 434 -13.97 -16.14 0.48
N ILE A 435 -12.88 -16.72 1.02
CA ILE A 435 -12.82 -18.14 1.39
C ILE A 435 -13.51 -18.38 2.74
N LYS A 436 -13.17 -17.57 3.74
CA LYS A 436 -13.80 -17.55 5.05
C LYS A 436 -14.78 -16.38 5.06
N ASN A 437 -16.06 -16.71 5.02
CA ASN A 437 -17.19 -15.78 5.13
C ASN A 437 -18.06 -16.18 6.34
N GLU A 438 -19.14 -15.44 6.62
CA GLU A 438 -19.97 -15.67 7.81
C GLU A 438 -20.52 -17.12 7.89
N GLU A 439 -20.85 -17.71 6.74
CA GLU A 439 -21.34 -19.08 6.62
C GLU A 439 -20.24 -20.14 6.82
N ARG A 440 -18.96 -19.78 6.62
CA ARG A 440 -17.79 -20.66 6.72
C ARG A 440 -16.88 -20.30 7.90
N ASN A 441 -17.43 -19.69 8.95
CA ASN A 441 -16.63 -19.23 10.10
C ASN A 441 -16.03 -20.36 10.95
N SER A 442 -16.55 -21.60 10.87
CA SER A 442 -16.05 -22.77 11.60
C SER A 442 -14.79 -23.42 10.99
N MET A 443 -14.23 -22.81 9.94
CA MET A 443 -13.08 -23.35 9.23
C MET A 443 -11.80 -23.25 10.07
N GLY A 444 -11.13 -24.39 10.28
CA GLY A 444 -9.88 -24.49 11.03
C GLY A 444 -8.71 -23.79 10.33
N ASP A 445 -7.73 -23.34 11.12
CA ASP A 445 -6.67 -22.43 10.66
C ASP A 445 -5.77 -23.06 9.58
N GLN A 446 -5.37 -24.33 9.73
CA GLN A 446 -4.59 -25.04 8.71
C GLN A 446 -5.35 -25.15 7.37
N TYR A 447 -6.63 -25.51 7.42
CA TYR A 447 -7.42 -25.69 6.21
C TYR A 447 -7.68 -24.36 5.50
N LEU A 448 -7.81 -23.26 6.27
CA LEU A 448 -7.84 -21.91 5.71
C LEU A 448 -6.55 -21.57 4.97
N ASN A 449 -5.40 -21.80 5.62
CA ASN A 449 -4.09 -21.56 5.02
C ASN A 449 -3.92 -22.33 3.72
N ASP A 450 -4.20 -23.64 3.73
CA ASP A 450 -4.03 -24.49 2.55
C ASP A 450 -4.94 -24.03 1.38
N CYS A 451 -6.18 -23.60 1.67
CA CYS A 451 -7.07 -23.03 0.66
C CYS A 451 -6.55 -21.70 0.11
N LEU A 452 -5.98 -20.84 0.95
CA LEU A 452 -5.43 -19.55 0.53
C LEU A 452 -4.22 -19.72 -0.39
N VAL A 453 -3.30 -20.61 -0.04
CA VAL A 453 -2.14 -20.95 -0.87
C VAL A 453 -2.60 -21.38 -2.26
N CYS A 454 -3.55 -22.32 -2.36
CA CYS A 454 -4.03 -22.79 -3.66
C CYS A 454 -4.82 -21.72 -4.44
N CYS A 455 -5.47 -20.77 -3.75
CA CYS A 455 -6.27 -19.72 -4.36
C CYS A 455 -5.41 -18.56 -4.88
N ILE A 456 -4.45 -18.12 -4.07
CA ILE A 456 -3.55 -17.00 -4.38
C ILE A 456 -2.51 -17.45 -5.40
N GLU A 457 -1.88 -18.61 -5.18
CA GLU A 457 -0.84 -19.18 -6.06
C GLU A 457 -1.42 -20.11 -7.13
N ARG A 458 -2.55 -19.69 -7.71
CA ARG A 458 -3.33 -20.52 -8.64
C ARG A 458 -2.51 -21.01 -9.84
N ASP A 459 -1.65 -20.17 -10.40
CA ASP A 459 -0.87 -20.51 -11.59
C ASP A 459 0.14 -21.62 -11.30
N VAL A 460 0.83 -21.54 -10.16
CA VAL A 460 1.75 -22.59 -9.72
C VAL A 460 0.97 -23.85 -9.32
N PHE A 461 -0.13 -23.69 -8.60
CA PHE A 461 -1.00 -24.78 -8.20
C PHE A 461 -1.49 -25.60 -9.42
N ILE A 462 -1.94 -24.95 -10.50
CA ILE A 462 -2.39 -25.65 -11.72
C ILE A 462 -1.25 -26.50 -12.29
N ASN A 463 -0.05 -25.92 -12.42
CA ASN A 463 1.12 -26.62 -12.95
C ASN A 463 1.53 -27.82 -12.07
N VAL A 464 1.45 -27.69 -10.75
CA VAL A 464 1.81 -28.75 -9.80
C VAL A 464 0.77 -29.87 -9.77
N VAL A 465 -0.52 -29.55 -9.88
CA VAL A 465 -1.60 -30.54 -9.89
C VAL A 465 -1.54 -31.43 -11.13
N GLU A 466 -1.24 -30.87 -12.29
CA GLU A 466 -1.07 -31.62 -13.54
C GLU A 466 0.10 -32.61 -13.47
N VAL A 467 1.21 -32.23 -12.81
CA VAL A 467 2.46 -33.01 -12.82
C VAL A 467 2.57 -34.02 -11.65
N SER A 468 2.11 -33.65 -10.46
CA SER A 468 2.52 -34.31 -9.20
C SER A 468 1.37 -34.94 -8.41
N VAL A 469 0.21 -34.29 -8.34
CA VAL A 469 -0.89 -34.70 -7.45
C VAL A 469 -1.64 -35.93 -7.97
N LEU A 470 -1.84 -36.03 -9.30
CA LEU A 470 -2.46 -37.21 -9.94
C LEU A 470 -1.68 -38.53 -9.69
N LYS A 471 -0.36 -38.47 -9.47
CA LYS A 471 0.47 -39.65 -9.16
C LYS A 471 0.34 -40.11 -7.70
N LYS A 472 0.22 -39.18 -6.75
CA LYS A 472 0.12 -39.48 -5.31
C LYS A 472 -1.29 -39.91 -4.89
N VAL A 473 -2.34 -39.26 -5.40
CA VAL A 473 -3.73 -39.66 -5.10
C VAL A 473 -4.02 -41.08 -5.60
N ARG A 474 -3.45 -41.50 -6.74
CA ARG A 474 -3.54 -42.90 -7.22
C ARG A 474 -2.89 -43.93 -6.28
N HIS A 475 -1.90 -43.57 -5.48
CA HIS A 475 -1.27 -44.50 -4.53
C HIS A 475 -2.02 -44.58 -3.19
N SER A 476 -2.74 -43.52 -2.80
CA SER A 476 -3.55 -43.51 -1.57
C SER A 476 -4.91 -44.20 -1.72
N SER A 477 -5.38 -44.43 -2.96
CA SER A 477 -6.63 -45.15 -3.24
C SER A 477 -6.46 -46.67 -3.42
N VAL A 478 -5.25 -47.22 -3.23
CA VAL A 478 -4.94 -48.66 -3.36
C VAL A 478 -4.52 -49.27 -2.01
N LYS A 479 -4.95 -48.66 -0.89
CA LYS A 479 -4.83 -49.27 0.45
C LYS A 479 -6.16 -49.31 1.16
#